data_AF-A0A7C4ZSZ6-F1
#
_entry.id   AF-A0A7C4ZSZ6-F1
#
_cell.length_a   1.000
_cell.length_b   1.000
_cell.length_c   1.000
_cell.angle_alpha   90.00
_cell.angle_beta   90.00
_cell.angle_gamma   90.00
#
_symmetry.space_group_name_H-M   'P 1'
#
loop_
_entity.id
_entity.type
_entity.pdbx_description
1 polymer ?
#
loop_
_entity_poly.entity_id
_entity_poly.type
_entity_poly.pdbx_seq_one_letter_code
_entity_poly.pdbx_strand_id
1 'polypeptide(L)'
;MSKQEKGIFVTIRFWTDFTKENGTLGIIPKQAWAAGSMYVRASDVHGIKAGNPVMFNNLEEFMAKLDQLLRQHDITLVIRDEKGNYIPRLGKSYPKWTWTGT
;
A
#
# COMPACT_ATOMS: atom_id res chain seq x y z
N MET A 1 -15.48 3.63 20.87
CA MET A 1 -14.46 3.37 19.83
C MET A 1 -13.50 4.54 19.72
N SER A 2 -12.22 4.30 19.97
CA SER A 2 -11.12 5.22 19.73
C SER A 2 -10.95 5.49 18.22
N LYS A 3 -10.27 6.58 17.85
CA LYS A 3 -9.95 6.87 16.43
C LYS A 3 -9.16 5.75 15.76
N GLN A 4 -8.34 5.02 16.53
CA GLN A 4 -7.53 3.91 16.02
C GLN A 4 -8.43 2.73 15.64
N GLU A 5 -9.46 2.44 16.42
CA GLU A 5 -10.42 1.36 16.12
C GLU A 5 -11.31 1.65 14.89
N LYS A 6 -11.38 2.92 14.44
CA LYS A 6 -12.22 3.35 13.30
C LYS A 6 -11.48 3.39 11.95
N GLY A 7 -10.18 3.11 11.95
CA GLY A 7 -9.34 3.20 10.78
C GLY A 7 -8.97 1.84 10.20
N ILE A 8 -8.76 1.80 8.88
CA ILE A 8 -8.09 0.69 8.20
C ILE A 8 -6.60 0.99 8.16
N PHE A 9 -5.78 0.09 8.71
CA PHE A 9 -4.32 0.27 8.74
C PHE A 9 -3.65 -0.53 7.63
N VAL A 10 -2.96 0.19 6.76
CA VAL A 10 -1.96 -0.36 5.84
C VAL A 10 -0.59 -0.09 6.43
N THR A 11 0.24 -1.13 6.56
CA THR A 11 1.63 -1.00 7.01
C THR A 11 2.55 -1.18 5.83
N ILE A 12 3.52 -0.27 5.67
CA ILE A 12 4.53 -0.31 4.62
C ILE A 12 5.89 -0.50 5.30
N ARG A 13 6.66 -1.47 4.84
CA ARG A 13 8.02 -1.73 5.29
C ARG A 13 8.96 -1.63 4.10
N PHE A 14 9.84 -0.64 4.11
CA PHE A 14 10.92 -0.54 3.14
C PHE A 14 12.11 -1.41 3.54
N TRP A 15 12.84 -1.89 2.56
CA TRP A 15 14.09 -2.64 2.77
C TRP A 15 15.24 -1.70 3.10
N THR A 16 16.20 -2.17 3.90
CA THR A 16 17.31 -1.35 4.40
C THR A 16 18.65 -2.09 4.37
N ASP A 17 18.70 -3.22 3.67
CA ASP A 17 19.88 -4.05 3.44
C ASP A 17 20.66 -3.51 2.24
N PHE A 18 21.61 -2.62 2.51
CA PHE A 18 22.50 -2.07 1.50
C PHE A 18 23.78 -2.89 1.39
N THR A 19 24.30 -3.06 0.17
CA THR A 19 25.63 -3.65 -0.03
C THR A 19 26.70 -2.64 0.36
N LYS A 20 27.62 -3.03 1.23
CA LYS A 20 28.78 -2.24 1.67
C LYS A 20 29.98 -2.48 0.74
N GLU A 21 31.01 -1.64 0.86
CA GLU A 21 32.25 -1.74 0.08
C GLU A 21 32.94 -3.10 0.17
N ASN A 22 32.80 -3.80 1.31
CA ASN A 22 33.36 -5.13 1.53
C ASN A 22 32.44 -6.29 1.06
N GLY A 23 31.36 -5.99 0.34
CA GLY A 23 30.39 -6.98 -0.15
C GLY A 23 29.40 -7.50 0.89
N THR A 24 29.47 -7.03 2.14
CA THR A 24 28.49 -7.42 3.19
C THR A 24 27.24 -6.54 3.15
N LEU A 25 26.11 -7.06 3.63
CA LEU A 25 24.90 -6.26 3.80
C LEU A 25 24.96 -5.44 5.10
N GLY A 26 24.40 -4.24 5.10
CA GLY A 26 24.09 -3.54 6.33
C GLY A 26 23.25 -2.29 6.15
N ILE A 27 23.04 -1.60 7.27
CA ILE A 27 22.08 -0.50 7.37
C ILE A 27 22.81 0.83 7.22
N ILE A 28 22.24 1.71 6.39
CA ILE A 28 22.61 3.14 6.35
C ILE A 28 21.54 3.92 7.12
N PRO A 29 21.90 4.71 8.15
CA PRO A 29 20.93 5.44 8.95
C PRO A 29 20.02 6.34 8.09
N LYS A 30 18.71 6.26 8.34
CA LYS A 30 17.68 7.06 7.66
C LYS A 30 17.62 6.86 6.14
N GLN A 31 18.13 5.75 5.63
CA GLN A 31 17.98 5.36 4.23
C GLN A 31 17.25 4.03 4.11
N ALA A 32 16.49 3.89 3.03
CA ALA A 32 15.81 2.67 2.66
C ALA A 32 15.74 2.56 1.13
N TRP A 33 15.61 1.34 0.63
CA TRP A 33 15.31 1.11 -0.78
C TRP A 33 13.92 1.65 -1.12
N ALA A 34 13.75 2.09 -2.36
CA ALA A 34 12.45 2.38 -2.96
C ALA A 34 11.62 1.10 -3.20
N ALA A 35 11.86 0.05 -2.41
CA ALA A 35 11.33 -1.29 -2.50
C ALA A 35 10.99 -1.77 -1.09
N GLY A 36 10.03 -2.69 -0.98
CA GLY A 36 9.51 -3.09 0.29
C GLY A 36 8.38 -4.09 0.22
N SER A 37 7.65 -4.16 1.32
CA SER A 37 6.42 -4.92 1.47
C SER A 37 5.33 -4.06 2.07
N MET A 38 4.08 -4.40 1.79
CA MET A 38 2.91 -3.78 2.37
C MET A 38 1.88 -4.83 2.79
N TYR A 39 1.15 -4.59 3.87
CA TYR A 39 0.07 -5.47 4.32
C TYR A 39 -1.01 -4.69 5.06
N VAL A 40 -2.23 -5.21 5.07
CA VAL A 40 -3.34 -4.67 5.85
C VAL A 40 -3.34 -5.34 7.23
N ARG A 41 -3.43 -4.56 8.30
CA ARG A 41 -3.58 -5.11 9.65
C ARG A 41 -5.00 -5.65 9.83
N ALA A 42 -5.12 -6.76 10.56
CA ALA A 42 -6.42 -7.31 10.92
C ALA A 42 -7.24 -6.28 11.71
N SER A 43 -8.56 -6.27 11.49
CA SER A 43 -9.51 -5.41 12.20
C SER A 43 -10.86 -6.09 12.27
N ASP A 44 -11.28 -6.46 13.49
CA ASP A 44 -12.59 -7.08 13.71
C ASP A 44 -13.74 -6.12 13.39
N VAL A 45 -13.56 -4.82 13.68
CA VAL A 45 -14.56 -3.77 13.41
C VAL A 45 -14.84 -3.62 11.92
N HIS A 46 -13.83 -3.88 11.08
CA HIS A 46 -13.95 -3.78 9.62
C HIS A 46 -14.06 -5.15 8.94
N GLY A 47 -14.10 -6.25 9.69
CA GLY A 47 -14.13 -7.61 9.13
C GLY A 47 -12.86 -8.00 8.36
N ILE A 48 -11.74 -7.30 8.59
CA ILE A 48 -10.48 -7.52 7.87
C ILE A 48 -9.68 -8.61 8.58
N LYS A 49 -9.40 -9.70 7.86
CA LYS A 49 -8.44 -10.72 8.29
C LYS A 49 -7.03 -10.35 7.87
N ALA A 50 -6.04 -10.77 8.66
CA ALA A 50 -4.64 -10.64 8.26
C ALA A 50 -4.40 -11.40 6.93
N GLY A 51 -3.77 -10.73 5.98
CA GLY A 51 -3.40 -11.30 4.68
C GLY A 51 -1.89 -11.43 4.52
N ASN A 52 -1.49 -12.05 3.42
CA ASN A 52 -0.09 -12.12 3.05
C ASN A 52 0.41 -10.73 2.63
N PRO A 53 1.65 -10.35 3.00
CA PRO A 53 2.26 -9.13 2.49
C PRO A 53 2.39 -9.14 0.97
N VAL A 54 2.15 -7.99 0.35
CA VAL A 54 2.39 -7.73 -1.07
C VAL A 54 3.72 -7.00 -1.19
N MET A 55 4.62 -7.50 -2.05
CA MET A 55 5.92 -6.89 -2.30
C MET A 55 5.82 -5.81 -3.38
N PHE A 56 6.66 -4.78 -3.27
CA PHE A 56 6.92 -3.81 -4.32
C PHE A 56 8.44 -3.58 -4.49
N ASN A 57 8.91 -3.43 -5.72
CA ASN A 57 10.31 -3.32 -6.10
C ASN A 57 10.73 -1.88 -6.45
N ASN A 58 9.78 -0.98 -6.68
CA ASN A 58 9.99 0.43 -7.01
C ASN A 58 8.74 1.27 -6.64
N LEU A 59 8.85 2.60 -6.70
CA LEU A 59 7.73 3.50 -6.39
C LEU A 59 6.66 3.56 -7.48
N GLU A 60 6.98 3.19 -8.72
CA GLU A 60 6.02 3.20 -9.84
C GLU A 60 5.00 2.07 -9.64
N GLU A 61 5.47 0.87 -9.29
CA GLU A 61 4.61 -0.28 -9.02
C GLU A 61 3.92 -0.20 -7.65
N PHE A 62 4.44 0.63 -6.72
CA PHE A 62 3.89 0.77 -5.37
C PHE A 62 2.38 1.04 -5.39
N MET A 63 1.92 1.97 -6.24
CA MET A 63 0.50 2.33 -6.33
C MET A 63 -0.36 1.19 -6.89
N ALA A 64 0.14 0.46 -7.88
CA ALA A 64 -0.55 -0.71 -8.44
C ALA A 64 -0.63 -1.85 -7.41
N LYS A 65 0.45 -2.08 -6.66
CA LYS A 65 0.50 -3.08 -5.58
C LYS A 65 -0.38 -2.72 -4.39
N LEU A 66 -0.51 -1.43 -4.07
CA LEU A 66 -1.44 -0.94 -3.05
C LEU A 66 -2.90 -1.18 -3.47
N ASP A 67 -3.27 -0.85 -4.71
CA ASP A 67 -4.62 -1.15 -5.21
C ASP A 67 -4.90 -2.66 -5.20
N GLN A 68 -3.93 -3.48 -5.62
CA GLN A 68 -4.02 -4.94 -5.55
C GLN A 68 -4.25 -5.42 -4.10
N LEU A 69 -3.44 -4.96 -3.14
CA LEU A 69 -3.54 -5.32 -1.72
C LEU A 69 -4.94 -4.97 -1.17
N LEU A 70 -5.43 -3.77 -1.44
CA LEU A 70 -6.73 -3.33 -0.93
C LEU A 70 -7.88 -4.16 -1.52
N ARG A 71 -7.83 -4.47 -2.82
CA ARG A 71 -8.82 -5.34 -3.48
C ARG A 71 -8.83 -6.76 -2.93
N GLN A 72 -7.66 -7.32 -2.58
CA GLN A 72 -7.58 -8.65 -1.97
C GLN A 72 -8.30 -8.74 -0.61
N HIS A 73 -8.55 -7.60 0.03
CA HIS A 73 -9.25 -7.50 1.31
C HIS A 73 -10.64 -6.85 1.18
N ASP A 74 -11.17 -6.74 -0.05
CA ASP A 74 -12.46 -6.09 -0.34
C ASP A 74 -12.55 -4.62 0.15
N ILE A 75 -11.41 -3.95 0.28
CA ILE A 75 -11.33 -2.55 0.72
C ILE A 75 -11.43 -1.62 -0.48
N THR A 76 -12.39 -0.69 -0.42
CA THR A 76 -12.55 0.37 -1.43
C THR A 76 -12.27 1.73 -0.80
N LEU A 77 -11.31 2.48 -1.34
CA LEU A 77 -11.14 3.89 -0.97
C LEU A 77 -12.16 4.73 -1.71
N VAL A 78 -12.87 5.61 -0.98
CA VAL A 78 -13.93 6.46 -1.53
C VAL A 78 -13.67 7.93 -1.22
N ILE A 79 -14.21 8.81 -2.06
CA ILE A 79 -14.40 10.23 -1.77
C ILE A 79 -15.91 10.56 -1.84
N ARG A 80 -16.30 11.75 -1.41
CA ARG A 80 -17.66 12.27 -1.61
C ARG A 80 -17.74 13.09 -2.88
N ASP A 81 -18.77 12.87 -3.68
CA ASP A 81 -19.12 13.76 -4.81
C ASP A 81 -19.87 15.01 -4.32
N GLU A 82 -20.19 15.93 -5.23
CA GLU A 82 -20.95 17.16 -4.94
C GLU A 82 -22.35 16.90 -4.37
N LYS A 83 -22.90 15.71 -4.63
CA LYS A 83 -24.22 15.27 -4.16
C LYS A 83 -24.14 14.48 -2.85
N GLY A 84 -22.94 14.30 -2.29
CA GLY A 84 -22.69 13.57 -1.04
C GLY A 84 -22.58 12.05 -1.18
N ASN A 85 -22.59 11.50 -2.40
CA ASN A 85 -22.45 10.06 -2.63
C ASN A 85 -20.99 9.62 -2.48
N TYR A 86 -20.79 8.39 -1.99
CA TYR A 86 -19.47 7.77 -1.97
C TYR A 86 -19.09 7.24 -3.35
N ILE A 87 -18.02 7.78 -3.93
CA ILE A 87 -17.47 7.34 -5.22
C ILE A 87 -16.07 6.73 -5.02
N PRO A 88 -15.77 5.56 -5.61
CA PRO A 88 -14.45 4.95 -5.52
C PRO A 88 -13.34 5.85 -6.09
N ARG A 89 -12.18 5.91 -5.41
CA ARG A 89 -11.04 6.77 -5.75
C ARG A 89 -9.72 6.04 -5.98
N LEU A 90 -9.75 4.70 -6.02
CA LEU A 90 -8.66 3.87 -6.57
C LEU A 90 -9.20 3.04 -7.74
N GLY A 91 -8.49 3.04 -8.88
CA GLY A 91 -8.98 2.50 -10.16
C GLY A 91 -9.92 3.44 -10.95
N LYS A 92 -10.18 3.11 -12.24
CA LYS A 92 -10.96 3.78 -13.33
C LYS A 92 -10.82 5.31 -13.54
N SER A 93 -10.26 6.04 -12.57
CA SER A 93 -10.14 7.50 -12.51
C SER A 93 -8.71 7.97 -12.25
N TYR A 94 -7.74 7.05 -12.18
CA TYR A 94 -6.33 7.43 -12.41
C TYR A 94 -6.19 7.80 -13.88
N PRO A 95 -5.52 8.92 -14.21
CA PRO A 95 -5.46 9.36 -15.59
C PRO A 95 -4.76 8.28 -16.44
N LYS A 96 -5.39 7.90 -17.57
CA LYS A 96 -5.03 6.75 -18.42
C LYS A 96 -3.53 6.67 -18.81
N TRP A 97 -2.78 7.76 -18.74
CA TRP A 97 -1.36 7.80 -19.09
C TRP A 97 -0.43 7.08 -18.10
N THR A 98 -0.92 6.60 -16.95
CA THR A 98 -0.15 5.74 -16.04
C THR A 98 -0.27 4.24 -16.36
N TRP A 99 -0.98 3.85 -17.42
CA TRP A 99 -1.05 2.48 -17.94
C TRP A 99 -0.54 2.45 -19.39
N THR A 100 0.74 2.16 -19.57
CA THR A 100 1.28 1.63 -20.83
C THR A 100 1.75 0.20 -20.56
N GLY A 101 0.88 -0.75 -20.82
CA GLY A 101 1.15 -2.17 -20.68
C GLY A 101 -0.04 -2.94 -21.22
N THR A 102 0.14 -3.46 -22.43
CA THR A 102 -0.79 -4.29 -23.21
C THR A 102 -1.25 -5.53 -22.47
#